data_AF-A0A942RC89-F1
#
_entry.id   AF-A0A942RC89-F1
#
_cell.length_a   1.000
_cell.length_b   1.000
_cell.length_c   1.000
_cell.angle_alpha   90.00
_cell.angle_beta   90.00
_cell.angle_gamma   90.00
#
_symmetry.space_group_name_H-M   'P 1'
#
loop_
_entity.id
_entity.type
_entity.pdbx_description
1 polymer ?
#
loop_
_entity_poly.entity_id
_entity_poly.type
_entity_poly.pdbx_seq_one_letter_code
_entity_poly.pdbx_strand_id
1 'polypeptide(L)'
;MLELQIDVRHGQLGLDIKSNSFNLQQKSPELNLNVKQPAVILDVSQPALRIDQREQFAQLGYRDPQAMTRFYGQQGQRMLSRGINRRVQEGRLLADIHQPISIGELTASREQVSRKKQLTIEALPKTPPRIDFLIRPVGVNLAEGG
;
A
#
# COMPACT_ATOMS: atom_id res chain seq x y z
N MET A 1 31.82 -124.87 56.11
CA MET A 1 30.53 -124.70 55.40
C MET A 1 30.24 -123.20 55.36
N LEU A 2 29.78 -122.72 54.21
CA LEU A 2 30.00 -121.38 53.61
C LEU A 2 29.93 -120.12 54.50
N GLU A 3 30.85 -119.22 54.16
CA GLU A 3 30.94 -117.80 54.51
C GLU A 3 29.96 -116.97 53.64
N LEU A 4 29.26 -116.02 54.26
CA LEU A 4 28.42 -115.04 53.57
C LEU A 4 28.80 -113.64 54.10
N GLN A 5 29.64 -112.93 53.33
CA GLN A 5 29.87 -111.51 53.49
C GLN A 5 28.85 -110.73 52.67
N ILE A 6 28.10 -109.83 53.31
CA ILE A 6 27.16 -108.93 52.65
C ILE A 6 27.78 -107.53 52.66
N ASP A 7 28.27 -107.07 51.51
CA ASP A 7 28.72 -105.70 51.29
C ASP A 7 27.54 -104.81 50.87
N VAL A 8 27.10 -103.93 51.76
CA VAL A 8 26.06 -102.93 51.47
C VAL A 8 26.70 -101.58 51.24
N ARG A 9 26.67 -101.08 49.99
CA ARG A 9 27.10 -99.72 49.66
C ARG A 9 25.89 -98.82 49.42
N HIS A 10 25.79 -97.75 50.20
CA HIS A 10 24.72 -96.76 50.12
C HIS A 10 24.98 -95.80 48.94
N GLY A 11 24.08 -95.77 47.96
CA GLY A 11 24.09 -94.74 46.91
C GLY A 11 23.40 -93.48 47.40
N GLN A 12 24.16 -92.42 47.73
CA GLN A 12 23.59 -91.09 47.91
C GLN A 12 23.41 -90.44 46.53
N LEU A 13 22.16 -90.19 46.13
CA LEU A 13 21.84 -89.41 44.93
C LEU A 13 22.15 -87.94 45.21
N GLY A 14 23.33 -87.48 44.77
CA GLY A 14 23.69 -86.06 44.76
C GLY A 14 22.97 -85.33 43.63
N LEU A 15 21.90 -84.60 43.94
CA LEU A 15 21.26 -83.68 43.00
C LEU A 15 21.91 -82.31 43.13
N ASP A 16 22.76 -81.94 42.18
CA ASP A 16 23.34 -80.59 42.07
C ASP A 16 22.45 -79.74 41.14
N ILE A 17 21.48 -79.03 41.71
CA ILE A 17 20.55 -78.17 40.98
C ILE A 17 21.11 -76.75 40.98
N LYS A 18 21.76 -76.36 39.87
CA LYS A 18 22.17 -74.96 39.65
C LYS A 18 21.02 -74.15 39.08
N SER A 19 20.61 -73.10 39.78
CA SER A 19 19.63 -72.13 39.29
C SER A 19 20.28 -71.18 38.27
N ASN A 20 19.79 -71.20 37.02
CA ASN A 20 20.19 -70.22 36.02
C ASN A 20 19.45 -68.90 36.26
N SER A 21 20.18 -67.82 36.53
CA SER A 21 19.64 -66.46 36.51
C SER A 21 19.91 -65.81 35.15
N PHE A 22 18.83 -65.58 34.37
CA PHE A 22 18.90 -64.76 33.17
C PHE A 22 18.71 -63.30 33.57
N ASN A 23 19.75 -62.48 33.40
CA ASN A 23 19.68 -61.03 33.65
C ASN A 23 19.62 -60.30 32.30
N LEU A 24 18.41 -60.02 31.84
CA LEU A 24 18.19 -59.35 30.56
C LEU A 24 18.34 -57.82 30.74
N GLN A 25 19.50 -57.29 30.39
CA GLN A 25 19.74 -55.84 30.39
C GLN A 25 19.24 -55.23 29.07
N GLN A 26 17.98 -54.81 29.03
CA GLN A 26 17.46 -54.03 27.91
C GLN A 26 17.88 -52.57 28.07
N LYS A 27 18.77 -52.10 27.20
CA LYS A 27 19.16 -50.69 27.14
C LYS A 27 18.11 -49.92 26.34
N SER A 28 17.46 -48.95 26.97
CA SER A 28 16.54 -48.04 26.27
C SER A 28 17.30 -47.25 25.19
N PRO A 29 16.74 -47.03 23.99
CA PRO A 29 17.38 -46.19 22.98
C PRO A 29 17.47 -44.75 23.48
N GLU A 30 18.66 -44.17 23.47
CA GLU A 30 18.86 -42.73 23.70
C GLU A 30 18.44 -41.98 22.44
N LEU A 31 17.22 -41.43 22.44
CA LEU A 31 16.73 -40.56 21.38
C LEU A 31 17.23 -39.13 21.62
N ASN A 32 18.27 -38.71 20.90
CA ASN A 32 18.69 -37.31 20.85
C ASN A 32 17.95 -36.60 19.70
N LEU A 33 16.80 -35.99 20.01
CA LEU A 33 16.05 -35.18 19.05
C LEU A 33 16.60 -33.76 19.01
N ASN A 34 17.28 -33.40 17.93
CA ASN A 34 17.73 -32.03 17.67
C ASN A 34 16.66 -31.31 16.83
N VAL A 35 15.58 -30.87 17.47
CA VAL A 35 14.46 -30.19 16.80
C VAL A 35 14.80 -28.73 16.57
N LYS A 36 15.00 -28.33 15.31
CA LYS A 36 15.04 -26.92 14.90
C LYS A 36 13.63 -26.43 14.64
N GLN A 37 13.24 -25.34 15.29
CA GLN A 37 11.95 -24.71 15.04
C GLN A 37 11.96 -24.02 13.67
N PRO A 38 10.90 -24.16 12.86
CA PRO A 38 10.77 -23.41 11.61
C PRO A 38 10.69 -21.91 11.91
N ALA A 39 11.27 -21.10 11.03
CA ALA A 39 11.27 -19.63 11.16
C ALA A 39 10.57 -18.98 9.96
N VAL A 40 9.71 -18.00 10.23
CA VAL A 40 9.08 -17.19 9.18
C VAL A 40 9.89 -15.91 9.01
N ILE A 41 10.43 -15.69 7.81
CA ILE A 41 11.18 -14.48 7.44
C ILE A 41 10.27 -13.61 6.58
N LEU A 42 9.99 -12.40 7.07
CA LEU A 42 9.21 -11.40 6.36
C LEU A 42 10.16 -10.38 5.72
N ASP A 43 10.08 -10.23 4.39
CA ASP A 43 10.71 -9.14 3.67
C ASP A 43 9.68 -8.01 3.47
N VAL A 44 9.75 -7.01 4.36
CA VAL A 44 8.83 -5.87 4.37
C VAL A 44 9.57 -4.64 3.85
N SER A 45 9.22 -4.18 2.66
CA SER A 45 9.69 -2.89 2.16
C SER A 45 8.74 -1.77 2.58
N GLN A 46 9.29 -0.62 3.01
CA GLN A 46 8.48 0.55 3.32
C GLN A 46 7.72 1.06 2.07
N PRO A 47 6.46 1.50 2.23
CA PRO A 47 5.70 2.07 1.12
C PRO A 47 6.38 3.36 0.65
N ALA A 48 6.45 3.56 -0.67
CA ALA A 48 6.98 4.80 -1.23
C ALA A 48 5.85 5.82 -1.41
N LEU A 49 6.11 7.07 -1.04
CA LEU A 49 5.17 8.19 -1.15
C LEU A 49 5.47 8.99 -2.42
N ARG A 50 4.48 9.18 -3.28
CA ARG A 50 4.57 10.09 -4.42
C ARG A 50 3.62 11.27 -4.21
N ILE A 51 4.17 12.48 -4.14
CA ILE A 51 3.41 13.73 -4.02
C ILE A 51 3.54 14.50 -5.33
N ASP A 52 2.42 14.72 -6.01
CA ASP A 52 2.33 15.55 -7.20
C ASP A 52 1.75 16.93 -6.83
N GLN A 53 2.57 17.98 -7.01
CA GLN A 53 2.25 19.36 -6.64
C GLN A 53 2.07 20.29 -7.85
N ARG A 54 1.98 19.74 -9.07
CA ARG A 54 1.99 20.55 -10.31
C ARG A 54 0.83 21.56 -10.34
N GLU A 55 -0.35 21.19 -9.87
CA GLU A 55 -1.52 22.09 -9.84
C GLU A 55 -1.37 23.24 -8.84
N GLN A 56 -0.70 22.98 -7.71
CA GLN A 56 -0.46 23.97 -6.65
C GLN A 56 0.52 25.02 -7.14
N PHE A 57 1.63 24.59 -7.74
CA PHE A 57 2.58 25.49 -8.37
C PHE A 57 1.92 26.29 -9.49
N ALA A 58 1.07 25.66 -10.31
CA ALA A 58 0.33 26.36 -11.35
C ALA A 58 -0.56 27.48 -10.80
N GLN A 59 -1.20 27.27 -9.63
CA GLN A 59 -2.00 28.30 -8.97
C GLN A 59 -1.17 29.47 -8.44
N LEU A 60 0.06 29.20 -8.01
CA LEU A 60 1.04 30.22 -7.63
C LEU A 60 1.67 30.93 -8.84
N GLY A 61 1.31 30.54 -10.06
CA GLY A 61 1.83 31.11 -11.31
C GLY A 61 3.01 30.34 -11.90
N TYR A 62 3.51 29.31 -11.22
CA TYR A 62 4.60 28.48 -11.68
C TYR A 62 4.06 27.30 -12.51
N ARG A 63 4.08 27.46 -13.83
CA ARG A 63 3.70 26.43 -14.81
C ARG A 63 4.89 26.11 -15.70
N ASP A 64 4.99 24.87 -16.16
CA ASP A 64 5.91 24.54 -17.24
C ASP A 64 5.46 25.20 -18.56
N PRO A 65 6.37 25.39 -19.54
CA PRO A 65 6.04 26.08 -20.79
C PRO A 65 4.85 25.46 -21.56
N GLN A 66 4.74 24.13 -21.59
CA GLN A 66 3.63 23.47 -22.31
C GLN A 66 2.30 23.70 -21.58
N ALA A 67 2.28 23.61 -20.26
CA ALA A 67 1.10 23.93 -19.46
C ALA A 67 0.71 25.41 -19.58
N MET A 68 1.65 26.34 -19.66
CA MET A 68 1.37 27.75 -19.91
C MET A 68 0.67 27.96 -21.25
N THR A 69 1.20 27.38 -22.35
CA THR A 69 0.59 27.52 -23.68
C THR A 69 -0.85 27.01 -23.69
N ARG A 70 -1.11 25.84 -23.10
CA ARG A 70 -2.47 25.28 -23.00
C ARG A 70 -3.39 26.20 -22.19
N PHE A 71 -2.92 26.67 -21.03
CA PHE A 71 -3.70 27.54 -20.14
C PHE A 71 -4.11 28.84 -20.84
N TYR A 72 -3.16 29.54 -21.46
CA TYR A 72 -3.44 30.79 -22.17
C TYR A 72 -4.24 30.58 -23.45
N GLY A 73 -4.03 29.47 -24.16
CA GLY A 73 -4.88 29.09 -25.31
C GLY A 73 -6.34 28.94 -24.91
N GLN A 74 -6.62 28.21 -23.83
CA GLN A 74 -7.98 28.06 -23.29
C GLN A 74 -8.55 29.39 -22.77
N GLN A 75 -7.72 30.21 -22.12
CA GLN A 75 -8.14 31.54 -21.66
C GLN A 75 -8.53 32.43 -22.84
N GLY A 76 -7.71 32.45 -23.90
CA GLY A 76 -7.98 33.18 -25.13
C GLY A 76 -9.28 32.75 -25.79
N GLN A 77 -9.53 31.45 -25.92
CA GLN A 77 -10.81 30.93 -26.42
C GLN A 77 -12.00 31.40 -25.58
N ARG A 78 -11.90 31.36 -24.24
CA ARG A 78 -12.96 31.88 -23.36
C ARG A 78 -13.18 33.38 -23.55
N MET A 79 -12.13 34.16 -23.70
CA MET A 79 -12.23 35.60 -23.95
C MET A 79 -12.85 35.89 -25.32
N LEU A 80 -12.49 35.13 -26.35
CA LEU A 80 -13.09 35.22 -27.67
C LEU A 80 -14.60 34.97 -27.60
N SER A 81 -15.03 33.84 -27.01
CA SER A 81 -16.46 33.51 -26.89
C SER A 81 -17.24 34.54 -26.08
N ARG A 82 -16.67 35.04 -24.97
CA ARG A 82 -17.26 36.15 -24.21
C ARG A 82 -17.39 37.42 -25.06
N GLY A 83 -16.36 37.73 -25.84
CA GLY A 83 -16.36 38.87 -26.76
C GLY A 83 -17.46 38.75 -27.81
N ILE A 84 -17.58 37.59 -28.46
CA ILE A 84 -18.62 37.31 -29.45
C ILE A 84 -20.01 37.45 -28.83
N ASN A 85 -20.27 36.75 -27.72
CA ASN A 85 -21.57 36.81 -27.04
C ASN A 85 -21.96 38.25 -26.67
N ARG A 86 -20.99 39.02 -26.16
CA ARG A 86 -21.19 40.43 -25.88
C ARG A 86 -21.58 41.21 -27.13
N ARG A 87 -20.85 41.07 -28.25
CA ARG A 87 -21.17 41.75 -29.51
C ARG A 87 -22.56 41.40 -30.04
N VAL A 88 -22.94 40.12 -29.95
CA VAL A 88 -24.28 39.66 -30.35
C VAL A 88 -25.36 40.30 -29.47
N GLN A 89 -25.16 40.36 -28.16
CA GLN A 89 -26.11 41.02 -27.24
C GLN A 89 -26.22 42.53 -27.52
N GLU A 90 -25.08 43.22 -27.67
CA GLU A 90 -25.04 44.65 -28.04
C GLU A 90 -25.80 44.89 -29.36
N GLY A 91 -25.54 44.06 -30.38
CA GLY A 91 -26.22 44.16 -31.67
C GLY A 91 -27.73 43.94 -31.58
N ARG A 92 -28.18 43.00 -30.73
CA ARG A 92 -29.61 42.77 -30.50
C ARG A 92 -30.28 43.96 -29.83
N LEU A 93 -29.64 44.57 -28.83
CA LEU A 93 -30.16 45.77 -28.18
C LEU A 93 -30.27 46.96 -29.16
N LEU A 94 -29.30 47.12 -30.06
CA LEU A 94 -29.32 48.18 -31.08
C LEU A 94 -30.36 47.92 -32.19
N ALA A 95 -30.64 46.65 -32.49
CA ALA A 95 -31.64 46.28 -33.49
C ALA A 95 -33.08 46.30 -32.93
N ASP A 96 -33.24 46.32 -31.60
CA ASP A 96 -34.54 46.34 -30.95
C ASP A 96 -35.18 47.73 -31.06
N ILE A 97 -36.20 47.83 -31.91
CA ILE A 97 -36.96 49.07 -32.13
C ILE A 97 -37.94 49.38 -30.99
N HIS A 98 -38.25 48.41 -30.13
CA HIS A 98 -39.19 48.59 -29.02
C HIS A 98 -38.49 49.17 -27.78
N GLN A 99 -37.19 48.97 -27.64
CA GLN A 99 -36.36 49.53 -26.57
C GLN A 99 -35.13 50.20 -27.16
N PRO A 100 -35.29 51.37 -27.80
CA PRO A 100 -34.18 52.06 -28.45
C PRO A 100 -33.14 52.49 -27.41
N ILE A 101 -31.96 51.88 -27.46
CA ILE A 101 -30.82 52.25 -26.63
C ILE A 101 -29.88 53.18 -27.39
N SER A 102 -29.37 54.21 -26.72
CA SER A 102 -28.36 55.09 -27.33
C SER A 102 -26.95 54.47 -27.24
N ILE A 103 -26.08 54.79 -28.20
CA ILE A 103 -24.67 54.37 -28.17
C ILE A 103 -23.95 54.89 -26.91
N GLY A 104 -24.32 56.09 -26.44
CA GLY A 104 -23.78 56.68 -25.21
C GLY A 104 -24.15 55.86 -23.97
N GLU A 105 -25.40 55.42 -23.87
CA GLU A 105 -25.90 54.60 -22.76
C GLU A 105 -25.28 53.19 -22.78
N LEU A 106 -25.18 52.57 -23.96
CA LEU A 106 -24.50 51.29 -24.14
C LEU A 106 -23.01 51.38 -23.74
N THR A 107 -22.34 52.49 -24.06
CA THR A 107 -20.95 52.73 -23.65
C THR A 107 -20.81 53.02 -22.16
N ALA A 108 -21.73 53.78 -21.56
CA ALA A 108 -21.75 54.07 -20.12
C ALA A 108 -21.92 52.78 -19.29
N SER A 109 -22.77 51.86 -19.74
CA SER A 109 -22.95 50.55 -19.09
C SER A 109 -21.65 49.73 -19.07
N ARG A 110 -20.82 49.85 -20.12
CA ARG A 110 -19.50 49.18 -20.21
C ARG A 110 -18.47 49.77 -19.26
N GLU A 111 -18.45 51.10 -19.12
CA GLU A 111 -17.51 51.79 -18.25
C GLU A 111 -17.80 51.57 -16.77
N GLN A 112 -19.08 51.54 -16.36
CA GLN A 112 -19.47 51.29 -14.97
C GLN A 112 -18.99 49.92 -14.47
N VAL A 113 -18.99 48.90 -15.34
CA VAL A 113 -18.46 47.56 -15.01
C VAL A 113 -16.93 47.58 -14.88
N SER A 114 -16.24 48.44 -15.63
CA SER A 114 -14.76 48.46 -15.68
C SER A 114 -14.11 49.23 -14.52
N ARG A 115 -14.83 50.16 -13.87
CA ARG A 115 -14.28 51.01 -12.79
C ARG A 115 -14.27 50.37 -11.41
N LYS A 116 -15.06 49.34 -11.16
CA LYS A 116 -15.09 48.63 -9.86
C LYS A 116 -14.10 47.46 -9.84
N LYS A 117 -12.80 47.76 -9.76
CA LYS A 117 -11.80 46.73 -9.44
C LYS A 117 -11.88 46.41 -7.95
N GLN A 118 -12.42 45.24 -7.61
CA GLN A 118 -12.43 44.76 -6.24
C GLN A 118 -11.02 44.30 -5.88
N LEU A 119 -10.50 44.79 -4.76
CA LEU A 119 -9.28 44.27 -4.16
C LEU A 119 -9.68 43.09 -3.28
N THR A 120 -9.25 41.90 -3.69
CA THR A 120 -9.51 40.65 -2.97
C THR A 120 -8.18 40.05 -2.55
N ILE A 121 -8.05 39.72 -1.27
CA ILE A 121 -6.93 38.91 -0.76
C ILE A 121 -7.36 37.45 -0.90
N GLU A 122 -6.63 36.67 -1.69
CA GLU A 122 -6.88 35.24 -1.85
C GLU A 122 -5.73 34.43 -1.26
N ALA A 123 -6.07 33.40 -0.50
CA ALA A 123 -5.11 32.39 -0.08
C ALA A 123 -4.88 31.38 -1.21
N LEU A 124 -3.61 31.11 -1.51
CA LEU A 124 -3.17 30.13 -2.51
C LEU A 124 -2.17 29.16 -1.85
N PRO A 125 -2.15 27.87 -2.27
CA PRO A 125 -3.01 27.23 -3.27
C PRO A 125 -4.41 26.86 -2.72
N LYS A 126 -5.41 26.78 -3.61
CA LYS A 126 -6.81 26.45 -3.27
C LYS A 126 -7.08 24.95 -3.22
N THR A 127 -6.21 24.12 -3.82
CA THR A 127 -6.39 22.66 -3.89
C THR A 127 -5.25 21.91 -3.22
N PRO A 128 -5.53 20.77 -2.55
CA PRO A 128 -4.51 19.95 -1.94
C PRO A 128 -3.70 19.19 -3.01
N PRO A 129 -2.42 18.86 -2.75
CA PRO A 129 -1.61 18.07 -3.66
C PRO A 129 -2.13 16.65 -3.79
N ARG A 130 -1.86 16.02 -4.94
CA ARG A 130 -2.22 14.61 -5.15
C ARG A 130 -1.17 13.72 -4.50
N ILE A 131 -1.62 12.77 -3.69
CA ILE A 131 -0.75 11.85 -2.96
C ILE A 131 -1.09 10.43 -3.38
N ASP A 132 -0.08 9.70 -3.87
CA ASP A 132 -0.20 8.28 -4.20
C ASP A 132 0.76 7.46 -3.30
N PHE A 133 0.31 6.29 -2.85
CA PHE A 133 1.11 5.34 -2.09
C PHE A 133 1.49 4.15 -2.97
N LEU A 134 2.78 3.86 -3.05
CA LEU A 134 3.32 2.70 -3.75
C LEU A 134 3.60 1.62 -2.72
N ILE A 135 2.62 0.75 -2.49
CA ILE A 135 2.72 -0.38 -1.58
C ILE A 135 3.26 -1.57 -2.38
N ARG A 136 4.35 -2.17 -1.88
CA ARG A 136 4.90 -3.42 -2.43
C ARG A 136 4.45 -4.61 -1.59
N PRO A 137 4.23 -5.78 -2.21
CA PRO A 137 3.86 -6.99 -1.49
C PRO A 137 4.98 -7.41 -0.54
N VAL A 138 4.60 -7.94 0.62
CA VAL A 138 5.54 -8.50 1.60
C VAL A 138 6.00 -9.87 1.10
N GLY A 139 7.31 -10.08 1.01
CA GLY A 139 7.88 -11.40 0.76
C GLY A 139 7.77 -12.25 2.03
N VAL A 140 7.25 -13.47 1.93
CA VAL A 140 7.19 -14.41 3.07
C VAL A 140 7.99 -15.64 2.69
N ASN A 141 9.04 -15.91 3.46
CA ASN A 141 9.87 -17.11 3.30
C ASN A 141 9.76 -17.96 4.56
N LEU A 142 9.45 -19.25 4.40
CA LEU A 142 9.44 -20.22 5.49
C LEU A 142 10.77 -20.97 5.49
N ALA A 143 11.54 -20.85 6.56
CA ALA A 143 12.67 -21.73 6.82
C ALA A 143 12.12 -22.98 7.52
N GLU A 144 12.18 -24.13 6.85
CA GLU A 144 11.73 -25.41 7.42
C GLU A 144 12.59 -25.80 8.62
N GLY A 145 11.91 -26.31 9.66
CA GLY A 145 12.53 -26.89 10.85
C GLY A 145 12.66 -28.40 10.70
N GLY A 146 13.78 -28.97 11.15
CA GLY A 146 14.09 -30.41 11.08
C GLY A 146 14.52 -30.94 12.44
#